data_AF-A0A077ZWH6-F1
#
_entry.id   AF-A0A077ZWH6-F1
#
_cell.length_a   1.000
_cell.length_b   1.000
_cell.length_c   1.000
_cell.angle_alpha   90.00
_cell.angle_beta   90.00
_cell.angle_gamma   90.00
#
_symmetry.space_group_name_H-M   'P 1'
#
loop_
_entity.id
_entity.type
_entity.pdbx_description
1 polymer ?
#
loop_
_entity_poly.entity_id
_entity_poly.type
_entity_poly.pdbx_seq_one_letter_code
_entity_poly.pdbx_strand_id
1 'polypeptide(L)'
;MLFMISLVFEIYHATFHAFFLIFIIQFGLIFTVLFKAAPIEEYEGVSAFGYYLMIFRIAAGDFATDNYKDQSQYLVILTWIVWVIAVIALNVVFMNFIIAVISESYEKVMQKIVAESYKVKVHMIKEREQFFTNQNQIKEAYFPQYLVLRRPHLGEWQGFIKDLKSTMKTTVAKSRNDIIQSLAANQQQIQILKNDLNSFEKRIDSKTQANHDELKSQMAQLHKLMTEKFGGI
;
A
#
# COMPACT_ATOMS: atom_id res chain seq x y z
N MET A 1 0.29 5.56 -12.29
CA MET A 1 0.15 4.92 -10.97
C MET A 1 1.42 5.08 -10.12
N LEU A 2 2.59 4.57 -10.52
CA LEU A 2 3.87 4.76 -9.82
C LEU A 2 4.27 6.23 -9.60
N PHE A 3 4.06 7.10 -10.59
CA PHE A 3 4.34 8.54 -10.46
C PHE A 3 3.40 9.24 -9.47
N MET A 4 2.11 8.87 -9.47
CA MET A 4 1.13 9.38 -8.49
C MET A 4 1.47 8.94 -7.07
N ILE A 5 1.87 7.68 -6.90
CA ILE A 5 2.26 7.14 -5.59
C ILE A 5 3.50 7.90 -5.07
N SER A 6 4.53 8.08 -5.90
CA SER A 6 5.73 8.83 -5.52
C SER A 6 5.42 10.28 -5.14
N LEU A 7 4.53 10.96 -5.88
CA LEU A 7 4.15 12.34 -5.63
C LEU A 7 3.31 12.49 -4.35
N VAL A 8 2.41 11.55 -4.07
CA VAL A 8 1.64 11.52 -2.81
C VAL A 8 2.55 11.27 -1.61
N PHE A 9 3.55 10.39 -1.73
CA PHE A 9 4.54 10.15 -0.67
C PHE A 9 5.42 11.38 -0.42
N GLU A 10 5.91 12.04 -1.46
CA GLU A 10 6.72 13.26 -1.33
C GLU A 10 5.94 14.40 -0.65
N ILE A 11 4.66 14.55 -0.99
CA ILE A 11 3.74 15.47 -0.30
C ILE A 11 3.54 15.05 1.16
N TYR A 12 3.42 13.76 1.46
CA TYR A 12 3.22 13.28 2.83
C TYR A 12 4.43 13.56 3.72
N HIS A 13 5.65 13.35 3.22
CA HIS A 13 6.86 13.69 3.98
C HIS A 13 6.95 15.20 4.22
N ALA A 14 6.75 16.04 3.21
CA ALA A 14 6.82 17.49 3.38
C ALA A 14 5.75 18.02 4.35
N THR A 15 4.52 17.51 4.27
CA THR A 15 3.42 17.89 5.17
C THR A 15 3.68 17.43 6.60
N PHE A 16 4.32 16.27 6.81
CA PHE A 16 4.69 15.80 8.13
C PHE A 16 5.78 16.66 8.79
N HIS A 17 6.86 17.01 8.09
CA HIS A 17 7.92 17.86 8.65
C HIS A 17 7.38 19.25 9.04
N ALA A 18 6.50 19.81 8.20
CA ALA A 18 5.82 21.07 8.51
C ALA A 18 4.94 20.95 9.75
N PHE A 19 4.17 19.86 9.87
CA PHE A 19 3.35 19.58 11.04
C PHE A 19 4.19 19.44 12.32
N PHE A 20 5.30 18.70 12.29
CA PHE A 20 6.20 18.58 13.44
C PHE A 20 6.82 19.92 13.86
N LEU A 21 7.19 20.74 12.88
CA LEU A 21 7.74 22.07 13.13
C LEU A 21 6.70 23.01 13.76
N ILE A 22 5.43 22.93 13.33
CA ILE A 22 4.31 23.65 13.96
C ILE A 22 4.16 23.24 15.43
N PHE A 23 4.29 21.95 15.76
CA PHE A 23 4.24 21.48 17.16
C PHE A 23 5.37 22.04 18.01
N ILE A 24 6.61 22.04 17.49
CA ILE A 24 7.76 22.65 18.19
C ILE A 24 7.51 24.14 18.44
N ILE A 25 6.98 24.87 17.44
CA ILE A 25 6.69 26.29 17.61
C ILE A 25 5.55 26.52 18.61
N GLN A 26 4.47 25.75 18.54
CA GLN A 26 3.30 25.89 19.41
C GLN A 26 3.66 25.64 20.87
N PHE A 27 4.32 24.51 21.17
CA PHE A 27 4.83 24.26 22.51
C PHE A 27 5.90 25.30 22.89
N GLY A 28 6.67 25.79 21.92
CA GLY A 28 7.64 26.89 22.03
C GLY A 28 7.07 28.11 22.69
N LEU A 29 5.95 28.55 22.13
CA LEU A 29 5.21 29.71 22.61
C LEU A 29 4.57 29.46 23.97
N ILE A 30 4.00 28.28 24.20
CA ILE A 30 3.38 27.92 25.49
C ILE A 30 4.41 28.01 26.62
N PHE A 31 5.58 27.38 26.45
CA PHE A 31 6.64 27.44 27.46
C PHE A 31 7.27 28.82 27.59
N THR A 32 7.41 29.57 26.49
CA THR A 32 7.89 30.97 26.55
C THR A 32 6.94 31.84 27.38
N VAL A 33 5.63 31.70 27.21
CA VAL A 33 4.63 32.45 28.00
C VAL A 33 4.67 32.03 29.46
N LEU A 34 4.79 30.73 29.71
CA LEU A 34 4.83 30.17 31.06
C LEU A 34 6.05 30.63 31.87
N PHE A 35 7.25 30.56 31.28
CA PHE A 35 8.50 30.92 31.95
C PHE A 35 8.81 32.42 31.90
N LYS A 36 8.14 33.21 31.06
CA LYS A 36 8.19 34.67 31.17
C LYS A 36 7.50 35.18 32.44
N ALA A 37 6.55 34.42 33.00
CA ALA A 37 5.86 34.78 34.24
C ALA A 37 6.68 34.47 35.50
N ALA A 38 7.60 33.50 35.43
CA ALA A 38 8.58 33.18 36.48
C ALA A 38 9.85 32.62 35.81
N PRO A 39 10.90 33.43 35.63
CA PRO A 39 12.11 33.00 34.94
C PRO A 39 12.79 31.89 35.74
N ILE A 40 13.37 30.93 35.01
CA ILE A 40 14.18 29.85 35.57
C ILE A 40 15.64 30.26 35.46
N GLU A 41 16.43 30.05 36.52
CA GLU A 41 17.85 30.45 36.58
C GLU A 41 18.69 29.87 35.42
N GLU A 42 18.36 28.65 34.96
CA GLU A 42 19.03 27.97 33.83
C GLU A 42 18.85 28.66 32.48
N TYR A 43 17.81 29.49 32.34
CA TYR A 43 17.48 30.21 31.10
C TYR A 43 17.38 31.73 31.30
N GLU A 44 17.80 32.24 32.47
CA GLU A 44 17.89 33.69 32.71
C GLU A 44 18.87 34.33 31.71
N GLY A 45 18.36 35.27 30.91
CA GLY A 45 19.14 35.97 29.88
C GLY A 45 19.21 35.28 28.51
N VAL A 46 18.68 34.06 28.37
CA VAL A 46 18.52 33.44 27.05
C VAL A 46 17.27 34.03 26.40
N SER A 47 17.40 34.54 25.18
CA SER A 47 16.26 35.05 24.39
C SER A 47 15.22 33.95 24.17
N ALA A 48 14.05 34.27 23.62
CA ALA A 48 12.98 33.29 23.33
C ALA A 48 13.47 32.01 22.62
N PHE A 49 14.60 32.08 21.92
CA PHE A 49 15.32 30.95 21.33
C PHE A 49 15.69 29.82 22.31
N GLY A 50 16.02 30.12 23.57
CA GLY A 50 16.35 29.12 24.59
C GLY A 50 15.21 28.16 24.88
N TYR A 51 13.98 28.67 24.93
CA TYR A 51 12.78 27.86 25.14
C TYR A 51 12.48 26.95 23.95
N TYR A 52 12.75 27.41 22.71
CA TYR A 52 12.65 26.53 21.54
C TYR A 52 13.68 25.38 21.58
N LEU A 53 14.91 25.65 22.04
CA LEU A 53 15.92 24.60 22.23
C LEU A 53 15.54 23.61 23.34
N MET A 54 14.90 24.07 24.41
CA MET A 54 14.39 23.21 25.47
C MET A 54 13.34 22.22 24.94
N ILE A 55 12.41 22.67 24.10
CA ILE A 55 11.39 21.80 23.51
C ILE A 55 11.98 20.87 22.46
N PHE A 56 12.97 21.33 21.72
CA PHE A 56 13.73 20.46 20.82
C PHE A 56 14.44 19.34 21.60
N ARG A 57 15.02 19.63 22.77
CA ARG A 57 15.56 18.61 23.71
C ARG A 57 14.48 17.62 24.15
N ILE A 58 13.32 18.12 24.60
CA ILE A 58 12.18 17.27 25.01
C ILE A 58 11.70 16.37 23.87
N ALA A 59 11.63 16.91 22.65
CA ALA A 59 11.24 16.15 21.45
C ALA A 59 12.27 15.06 21.09
N ALA A 60 13.56 15.29 21.37
CA ALA A 60 14.62 14.32 21.19
C ALA A 60 14.69 13.26 22.32
N GLY A 61 13.87 13.40 23.38
CA GLY A 61 13.81 12.47 24.51
C GLY A 61 14.69 12.84 25.71
N ASP A 62 15.18 14.08 25.76
CA ASP A 62 15.93 14.60 26.90
C ASP A 62 15.01 15.36 27.86
N PHE A 63 14.92 14.86 29.10
CA PHE A 63 13.89 15.23 30.08
C PHE A 63 14.46 15.92 31.33
N ALA A 64 15.58 16.63 31.23
CA ALA A 64 16.10 17.39 32.37
C ALA A 64 15.11 18.48 32.83
N THR A 65 14.68 18.42 34.10
CA THR A 65 13.67 19.32 34.71
C THR A 65 14.10 19.91 36.06
N ASP A 66 15.39 19.81 36.41
CA ASP A 66 15.89 20.04 37.77
C ASP A 66 15.58 21.42 38.37
N ASN A 67 15.35 22.41 37.50
CA ASN A 67 15.12 23.82 37.87
C ASN A 67 13.64 24.23 37.82
N TYR A 68 12.70 23.33 37.48
CA TYR A 68 11.27 23.69 37.39
C TYR A 68 10.60 23.90 38.76
N LYS A 69 11.28 23.47 39.83
CA LYS A 69 10.83 23.55 41.22
C LYS A 69 11.00 24.95 41.82
N ASP A 70 11.80 25.82 41.21
CA ASP A 70 12.18 27.12 41.78
C ASP A 70 11.12 28.22 41.52
N GLN A 71 9.93 27.83 41.05
CA GLN A 71 8.81 28.72 40.74
C GLN A 71 7.79 28.79 41.87
N SER A 72 6.85 29.74 41.76
CA SER A 72 5.72 29.83 42.69
C SER A 72 4.88 28.55 42.68
N GLN A 73 4.35 28.15 43.83
CA GLN A 73 3.67 26.85 44.04
C GLN A 73 2.54 26.57 43.03
N TYR A 74 1.83 27.61 42.58
CA TYR A 74 0.78 27.47 41.56
C TYR A 74 1.34 27.26 40.15
N LEU A 75 2.40 28.00 39.78
CA LEU A 75 3.05 27.87 38.47
C LEU A 75 3.75 26.53 38.33
N VAL A 76 4.35 26.00 39.40
CA VAL A 76 4.97 24.67 39.41
C VAL A 76 3.98 23.60 38.95
N ILE A 77 2.78 23.55 39.51
CA ILE A 77 1.75 22.55 39.16
C ILE A 77 1.36 22.67 37.69
N LEU A 78 1.16 23.90 37.19
CA LEU A 78 0.82 24.16 35.79
C LEU A 78 1.96 23.72 34.85
N THR A 79 3.21 24.05 35.20
CA THR A 79 4.42 23.64 34.47
C THR A 79 4.52 22.13 34.35
N TRP A 80 4.28 21.38 35.43
CA TRP A 80 4.28 19.92 35.38
C TRP A 80 3.20 19.35 34.47
N ILE A 81 1.97 19.88 34.52
CA ILE A 81 0.87 19.41 33.66
C ILE A 81 1.18 19.66 32.19
N VAL A 82 1.59 20.88 31.83
CA VAL A 82 1.94 21.25 30.46
C VAL A 82 3.13 20.44 29.97
N TRP A 83 4.13 20.21 30.83
CA TRP A 83 5.29 19.41 30.50
C TRP A 83 4.95 17.95 30.21
N VAL A 84 4.12 17.30 31.03
CA VAL A 84 3.69 15.90 30.77
C VAL A 84 2.95 15.80 29.44
N ILE A 85 2.04 16.75 29.16
CA ILE A 85 1.31 16.79 27.88
C ILE A 85 2.27 16.98 26.71
N ALA A 86 3.24 17.89 26.84
CA ALA A 86 4.25 18.15 25.81
C ALA A 86 5.13 16.92 25.56
N VAL A 87 5.61 16.24 26.60
CA VAL A 87 6.43 15.03 26.50
C VAL A 87 5.68 13.93 25.74
N ILE A 88 4.43 13.64 26.11
CA ILE A 88 3.64 12.60 25.46
C ILE A 88 3.33 12.98 24.01
N ALA A 89 2.85 14.20 23.76
CA ALA A 89 2.49 14.65 22.42
C ALA A 89 3.70 14.67 21.48
N LEU A 90 4.82 15.26 21.90
CA LEU A 90 6.04 15.34 21.09
C LEU A 90 6.65 13.96 20.84
N ASN A 91 6.74 13.09 21.85
CA ASN A 91 7.32 11.75 21.65
C ASN A 91 6.45 10.85 20.77
N VAL A 92 5.11 10.89 20.89
CA VAL A 92 4.24 10.09 20.02
C VAL A 92 4.36 10.56 18.56
N VAL A 93 4.31 11.88 18.33
CA VAL A 93 4.46 12.42 16.96
C VAL A 93 5.86 12.14 16.41
N PHE A 94 6.90 12.34 17.20
CA PHE A 94 8.30 12.14 16.78
C PHE A 94 8.64 10.66 16.52
N MET A 95 8.15 9.73 17.33
CA MET A 95 8.38 8.30 17.07
C MET A 95 7.64 7.83 15.81
N ASN A 96 6.41 8.28 15.61
CA ASN A 96 5.65 7.95 14.39
C ASN A 96 6.35 8.49 13.13
N PHE A 97 7.01 9.64 13.24
CA PHE A 97 7.85 10.19 12.18
C PHE A 97 9.04 9.30 11.84
N ILE A 98 9.85 9.01 12.87
CA ILE A 98 11.10 8.25 12.72
C ILE A 98 10.80 6.89 12.10
N ILE A 99 9.74 6.22 12.56
CA ILE A 99 9.33 4.92 12.01
C ILE A 99 8.98 5.05 10.52
N ALA A 100 8.24 6.09 10.12
CA ALA A 100 7.88 6.30 8.72
C ALA A 100 9.11 6.53 7.83
N VAL A 101 10.03 7.41 8.24
CA VAL A 101 11.25 7.74 7.48
C VAL A 101 12.24 6.57 7.44
N ILE A 102 12.44 5.89 8.56
CA ILE A 102 13.31 4.71 8.61
C ILE A 102 12.72 3.59 7.76
N SER A 103 11.42 3.34 7.80
CA SER A 103 10.79 2.29 6.99
C SER A 103 10.97 2.52 5.49
N GLU A 104 10.80 3.76 5.04
CA GLU A 104 10.98 4.12 3.62
C GLU A 104 12.44 3.98 3.17
N SER A 105 13.38 4.52 3.96
CA SER A 105 14.81 4.44 3.64
C SER A 105 15.32 2.99 3.71
N TYR A 106 14.83 2.20 4.67
CA TYR A 106 15.14 0.79 4.80
C TYR A 106 14.67 -0.01 3.58
N GLU A 107 13.44 0.20 3.11
CA GLU A 107 12.91 -0.48 1.92
C GLU A 107 13.76 -0.17 0.67
N LYS A 108 14.11 1.11 0.46
CA LYS A 108 14.97 1.54 -0.67
C LYS A 108 16.35 0.88 -0.63
N VAL A 109 16.95 0.77 0.55
CA VAL A 109 18.26 0.13 0.73
C VAL A 109 18.15 -1.39 0.55
N MET A 110 17.12 -2.00 1.12
CA MET A 110 16.87 -3.45 1.04
C MET A 110 16.74 -3.90 -0.43
N GLN A 111 16.06 -3.14 -1.27
CA GLN A 111 15.91 -3.48 -2.69
C GLN A 111 17.25 -3.40 -3.46
N LYS A 112 18.18 -2.54 -3.05
CA LYS A 112 19.47 -2.33 -3.71
C LYS A 112 20.61 -3.16 -3.12
N ILE A 113 20.42 -3.77 -1.95
CA ILE A 113 21.49 -4.45 -1.20
C ILE A 113 22.17 -5.55 -2.02
N VAL A 114 21.41 -6.30 -2.82
CA VAL A 114 21.93 -7.39 -3.66
C VAL A 114 22.75 -6.83 -4.82
N ALA A 115 22.24 -5.79 -5.50
CA ALA A 115 22.93 -5.17 -6.63
C ALA A 115 24.23 -4.48 -6.19
N GLU A 116 24.19 -3.73 -5.09
CA GLU A 116 25.40 -3.12 -4.51
C GLU A 116 26.38 -4.19 -4.01
N SER A 117 25.91 -5.31 -3.44
CA SER A 117 26.80 -6.42 -3.08
C SER A 117 27.54 -6.99 -4.28
N TYR A 118 26.85 -7.19 -5.42
CA TYR A 118 27.51 -7.63 -6.65
C TYR A 118 28.46 -6.59 -7.22
N LYS A 119 28.07 -5.31 -7.21
CA LYS A 119 28.91 -4.21 -7.67
C LYS A 119 30.21 -4.12 -6.87
N VAL A 120 30.15 -4.26 -5.55
CA VAL A 120 31.33 -4.30 -4.67
C VAL A 120 32.21 -5.51 -5.00
N LYS A 121 31.62 -6.70 -5.23
CA LYS A 121 32.38 -7.89 -5.66
C LYS A 121 33.09 -7.68 -7.01
N VAL A 122 32.39 -7.14 -8.01
CA VAL A 122 32.97 -6.83 -9.33
C VAL A 122 34.07 -5.79 -9.19
N HIS A 123 33.89 -4.79 -8.33
CA HIS A 123 34.91 -3.79 -8.06
C HIS A 123 36.17 -4.41 -7.47
N MET A 124 36.04 -5.28 -6.47
CA MET A 124 37.18 -6.02 -5.90
C MET A 124 37.89 -6.91 -6.93
N ILE A 125 37.15 -7.55 -7.84
CA ILE A 125 37.73 -8.35 -8.92
C ILE A 125 38.52 -7.45 -9.87
N LYS A 126 37.94 -6.32 -10.30
CA LYS A 126 38.59 -5.34 -11.17
C LYS A 126 39.87 -4.79 -10.52
N GLU A 127 39.83 -4.42 -9.26
CA GLU A 127 41.01 -3.93 -8.52
C GLU A 127 42.10 -5.00 -8.47
N ARG A 128 41.74 -6.27 -8.20
CA ARG A 128 42.69 -7.39 -8.24
C ARG A 128 43.26 -7.61 -9.63
N GLU A 129 42.46 -7.51 -10.67
CA GLU A 129 42.88 -7.73 -12.06
C GLU A 129 43.92 -6.70 -12.55
N GLN A 130 43.88 -5.48 -12.03
CA GLN A 130 44.88 -4.44 -12.34
C GLN A 130 46.31 -4.82 -11.91
N PHE A 131 46.47 -5.73 -10.96
CA PHE A 131 47.78 -6.21 -10.51
C PHE A 131 48.29 -7.44 -11.29
N PHE A 132 47.52 -7.97 -12.25
CA PHE A 132 47.98 -9.08 -13.08
C PHE A 132 48.83 -8.60 -14.27
N THR A 133 50.03 -9.16 -14.40
CA THR A 133 50.84 -9.07 -15.62
C THR A 133 50.28 -10.01 -16.71
N ASN A 134 50.56 -9.74 -17.99
CA ASN A 134 50.10 -10.56 -19.13
C ASN A 134 50.40 -12.07 -19.00
N GLN A 135 51.47 -12.47 -18.31
CA GLN A 135 51.80 -13.88 -18.05
C GLN A 135 50.88 -14.56 -17.01
N ASN A 136 50.25 -13.79 -16.12
CA ASN A 136 49.37 -14.30 -15.08
C ASN A 136 47.94 -14.53 -15.58
N GLN A 137 47.53 -13.89 -16.68
CA GLN A 137 46.20 -14.07 -17.29
C GLN A 137 46.01 -15.44 -17.96
N ILE A 138 47.10 -16.20 -18.13
CA ILE A 138 47.13 -17.51 -18.81
C ILE A 138 47.27 -18.66 -17.79
N LYS A 139 47.53 -18.35 -16.51
CA LYS A 139 47.74 -19.37 -15.48
C LYS A 139 46.41 -19.92 -14.99
N GLU A 140 46.23 -21.22 -15.19
CA GLU A 140 45.06 -21.98 -14.76
C GLU A 140 44.83 -21.94 -13.23
N ALA A 141 45.90 -21.67 -12.45
CA ALA A 141 45.81 -21.45 -11.01
C ALA A 141 44.99 -20.19 -10.62
N TYR A 142 44.96 -19.16 -11.48
CA TYR A 142 44.19 -17.93 -11.25
C TYR A 142 42.84 -17.94 -11.98
N PHE A 143 42.76 -18.65 -13.12
CA PHE A 143 41.56 -18.77 -13.96
C PHE A 143 41.23 -20.24 -14.24
N PRO A 144 40.66 -20.96 -13.27
CA PRO A 144 40.32 -22.37 -13.44
C PRO A 144 39.20 -22.55 -14.48
N GLN A 145 39.23 -23.66 -15.23
CA GLN A 145 38.24 -23.97 -16.27
C GLN A 145 36.83 -24.25 -15.72
N TYR A 146 36.71 -24.58 -14.42
CA TYR A 146 35.46 -24.94 -13.77
C TYR A 146 35.24 -24.12 -12.50
N LEU A 147 34.04 -23.53 -12.38
CA LEU A 147 33.60 -22.80 -11.19
C LEU A 147 32.65 -23.69 -10.36
N VAL A 148 33.10 -24.11 -9.17
CA VAL A 148 32.26 -24.89 -8.25
C VAL A 148 31.39 -23.93 -7.43
N LEU A 149 30.13 -23.78 -7.83
CA LEU A 149 29.15 -22.98 -7.11
C LEU A 149 28.45 -23.84 -6.05
N ARG A 150 28.85 -23.67 -4.78
CA ARG A 150 28.08 -24.21 -3.66
C ARG A 150 26.99 -23.20 -3.31
N ARG A 151 25.72 -23.61 -3.36
CA ARG A 151 24.63 -22.78 -2.82
C ARG A 151 24.84 -22.65 -1.30
N PRO A 152 25.05 -21.43 -0.76
CA PRO A 152 25.11 -21.26 0.67
C PRO A 152 23.74 -21.62 1.25
N HIS A 153 23.73 -22.43 2.31
CA HIS A 153 22.53 -22.78 3.06
C HIS A 153 22.09 -21.64 3.99
N LEU A 154 22.44 -20.38 3.65
CA LEU A 154 22.21 -19.20 4.46
C LEU A 154 21.08 -18.39 3.85
N GLY A 155 19.94 -18.46 4.54
CA GLY A 155 18.73 -17.72 4.26
C GLY A 155 17.58 -18.63 3.82
N GLU A 156 17.16 -19.58 4.66
CA GLU A 156 15.87 -20.27 4.50
C GLU A 156 14.74 -19.27 4.20
N TRP A 157 14.82 -18.06 4.75
CA TRP A 157 13.92 -16.95 4.45
C TRP A 157 13.93 -16.52 2.97
N GLN A 158 15.08 -16.38 2.31
CA GLN A 158 15.14 -16.00 0.90
C GLN A 158 14.65 -17.14 -0.02
N GLY A 159 14.96 -18.39 0.33
CA GLY A 159 14.41 -19.58 -0.35
C GLY A 159 12.90 -19.65 -0.17
N PHE A 160 12.41 -19.49 1.06
CA PHE A 160 11.01 -19.45 1.41
C PHE A 160 10.26 -18.34 0.67
N ILE A 161 10.77 -17.11 0.63
CA ILE A 161 10.13 -16.01 -0.09
C ILE A 161 10.11 -16.27 -1.61
N LYS A 162 11.17 -16.86 -2.17
CA LYS A 162 11.21 -17.23 -3.59
C LYS A 162 10.20 -18.34 -3.89
N ASP A 163 10.11 -19.35 -3.04
CA ASP A 163 9.20 -20.49 -3.19
C ASP A 163 7.76 -20.06 -2.96
N LEU A 164 7.50 -19.15 -2.01
CA LEU A 164 6.20 -18.54 -1.77
C LEU A 164 5.78 -17.68 -2.95
N LYS A 165 6.70 -16.88 -3.53
CA LYS A 165 6.44 -16.10 -4.74
C LYS A 165 6.15 -16.99 -5.95
N SER A 166 6.89 -18.09 -6.11
CA SER A 166 6.64 -19.07 -7.17
C SER A 166 5.29 -19.78 -6.97
N THR A 167 4.98 -20.18 -5.74
CA THR A 167 3.72 -20.79 -5.36
C THR A 167 2.56 -19.84 -5.60
N MET A 168 2.64 -18.60 -5.13
CA MET A 168 1.62 -17.58 -5.35
C MET A 168 1.41 -17.29 -6.85
N LYS A 169 2.49 -17.18 -7.63
CA LYS A 169 2.39 -17.01 -9.08
C LYS A 169 1.70 -18.22 -9.75
N THR A 170 2.01 -19.42 -9.29
CA THR A 170 1.43 -20.67 -9.82
C THR A 170 -0.03 -20.83 -9.41
N THR A 171 -0.36 -20.52 -8.16
CA THR A 171 -1.73 -20.52 -7.63
C THR A 171 -2.60 -19.48 -8.32
N VAL A 172 -2.09 -18.26 -8.55
CA VAL A 172 -2.81 -17.21 -9.29
C VAL A 172 -3.01 -17.62 -10.75
N ALA A 173 -2.00 -18.21 -11.40
CA ALA A 173 -2.14 -18.70 -12.77
C ALA A 173 -3.17 -19.85 -12.86
N LYS A 174 -3.15 -20.79 -11.90
CA LYS A 174 -4.11 -21.89 -11.82
C LYS A 174 -5.53 -21.39 -11.55
N SER A 175 -5.71 -20.52 -10.55
CA SER A 175 -6.99 -19.88 -10.25
C SER A 175 -7.56 -19.12 -11.44
N ARG A 176 -6.72 -18.37 -12.17
CA ARG A 176 -7.14 -17.68 -13.40
C ARG A 176 -7.63 -18.67 -14.46
N ASN A 177 -6.93 -19.78 -14.64
CA ASN A 177 -7.35 -20.83 -15.58
C ASN A 177 -8.66 -21.51 -15.16
N ASP A 178 -8.83 -21.81 -13.87
CA ASP A 178 -10.05 -22.41 -13.34
C ASP A 178 -11.25 -21.46 -13.52
N ILE A 179 -11.06 -20.14 -13.27
CA ILE A 179 -12.07 -19.11 -13.54
C ILE A 179 -12.42 -19.07 -15.02
N ILE A 180 -11.43 -19.06 -15.92
CA ILE A 180 -11.67 -19.04 -17.37
C ILE A 180 -12.46 -20.29 -17.82
N GLN A 181 -12.12 -21.47 -17.30
CA GLN A 181 -12.84 -22.71 -17.61
C GLN A 181 -14.28 -22.68 -17.09
N SER A 182 -14.50 -22.24 -15.84
CA SER A 182 -15.84 -22.11 -15.28
C SER A 182 -16.70 -21.09 -16.05
N LEU A 183 -16.09 -19.99 -16.50
CA LEU A 183 -16.76 -18.97 -17.29
C LEU A 183 -17.14 -19.51 -18.68
N ALA A 184 -16.24 -20.26 -19.33
CA ALA A 184 -16.51 -20.89 -20.62
C ALA A 184 -17.66 -21.92 -20.51
N ALA A 185 -17.68 -22.74 -19.46
CA ALA A 185 -18.76 -23.69 -19.21
C ALA A 185 -20.12 -22.99 -18.97
N ASN A 186 -20.13 -21.92 -18.16
CA ASN A 186 -21.33 -21.12 -17.93
C ASN A 186 -21.81 -20.46 -19.23
N GLN A 187 -20.90 -19.97 -20.08
CA GLN A 187 -21.25 -19.37 -21.35
C GLN A 187 -21.86 -20.40 -22.33
N GLN A 188 -21.37 -21.63 -22.33
CA GLN A 188 -21.99 -22.73 -23.09
C GLN A 188 -23.39 -23.05 -22.59
N GLN A 189 -23.59 -23.16 -21.28
CA GLN A 189 -24.92 -23.37 -20.70
C GLN A 189 -25.88 -22.24 -21.08
N ILE A 190 -25.44 -20.98 -20.99
CA ILE A 190 -26.25 -19.83 -21.41
C ILE A 190 -26.65 -19.92 -22.88
N GLN A 191 -25.78 -20.41 -23.77
CA GLN A 191 -26.14 -20.58 -25.18
C GLN A 191 -27.15 -21.71 -25.41
N ILE A 192 -27.03 -22.82 -24.68
CA ILE A 192 -28.02 -23.90 -24.73
C ILE A 192 -29.38 -23.37 -24.27
N LEU A 193 -29.42 -22.69 -23.12
CA LEU A 193 -30.64 -22.06 -22.59
C LEU A 193 -31.25 -21.04 -23.58
N LYS A 194 -30.44 -20.24 -24.27
CA LYS A 194 -30.92 -19.33 -25.32
C LYS A 194 -31.54 -20.06 -26.50
N ASN A 195 -30.91 -21.14 -26.95
CA ASN A 195 -31.45 -21.94 -28.06
C ASN A 195 -32.76 -22.63 -27.67
N ASP A 196 -32.84 -23.15 -26.45
CA ASP A 196 -34.05 -23.75 -25.91
C ASP A 196 -35.17 -22.71 -25.79
N LEU A 197 -34.88 -21.51 -25.29
CA LEU A 197 -35.82 -20.38 -25.27
C LEU A 197 -36.33 -20.02 -26.65
N ASN A 198 -35.45 -19.85 -27.64
CA ASN A 198 -35.84 -19.53 -29.02
C ASN A 198 -36.72 -20.63 -29.64
N SER A 199 -36.43 -21.91 -29.31
CA SER A 199 -37.24 -23.03 -29.78
C SER A 199 -38.62 -23.07 -29.13
N PHE A 200 -38.70 -22.67 -27.86
CA PHE A 200 -39.93 -22.59 -27.10
C PHE A 200 -40.80 -21.41 -27.57
N GLU A 201 -40.19 -20.25 -27.83
CA GLU A 201 -40.85 -19.08 -28.41
C GLU A 201 -41.51 -19.42 -29.75
N LYS A 202 -40.78 -20.07 -30.67
CA LYS A 202 -41.35 -20.55 -31.95
C LYS A 202 -42.53 -21.52 -31.75
N ARG A 203 -42.48 -22.39 -30.73
CA ARG A 203 -43.58 -23.31 -30.42
C ARG A 203 -44.80 -22.55 -29.88
N ILE A 204 -44.60 -21.52 -29.06
CA ILE A 204 -45.70 -20.66 -28.59
C ILE A 204 -46.32 -19.90 -29.76
N ASP A 205 -45.52 -19.30 -30.64
CA ASP A 205 -46.02 -18.53 -31.78
C ASP A 205 -46.84 -19.41 -32.72
N SER A 206 -46.31 -20.58 -33.09
CA SER A 206 -47.02 -21.53 -33.95
C SER A 206 -48.35 -22.00 -33.34
N LYS A 207 -48.39 -22.24 -32.03
CA LYS A 207 -49.62 -22.65 -31.33
C LYS A 207 -50.62 -21.51 -31.19
N THR A 208 -50.13 -20.29 -31.00
CA THR A 208 -50.97 -19.08 -30.95
C THR A 208 -51.60 -18.80 -32.31
N GLN A 209 -50.83 -18.96 -33.38
CA GLN A 209 -51.30 -18.77 -34.76
C GLN A 209 -52.30 -19.85 -35.17
N ALA A 210 -52.04 -21.12 -34.85
CA ALA A 210 -52.98 -22.22 -35.09
C ALA A 210 -54.31 -22.00 -34.36
N ASN A 211 -54.27 -21.60 -33.07
CA ASN A 211 -55.48 -21.27 -32.31
C ASN A 211 -56.22 -20.06 -32.90
N HIS A 212 -55.50 -19.06 -33.39
CA HIS A 212 -56.11 -17.87 -34.01
C HIS A 212 -56.81 -18.20 -35.34
N ASP A 213 -56.20 -19.07 -36.16
CA ASP A 213 -56.79 -19.54 -37.41
C ASP A 213 -58.01 -20.44 -37.16
N GLU A 214 -57.95 -21.29 -36.13
CA GLU A 214 -59.10 -22.09 -35.68
C GLU A 214 -60.25 -21.20 -35.20
N LEU A 215 -59.97 -20.17 -34.39
CA LEU A 215 -60.98 -19.23 -33.91
C LEU A 215 -61.61 -18.43 -35.06
N LYS A 216 -60.82 -18.01 -36.06
CA LYS A 216 -61.34 -17.36 -37.28
C LYS A 216 -62.24 -18.29 -38.09
N SER A 217 -61.85 -19.56 -38.23
CA SER A 217 -62.67 -20.56 -38.93
C SER A 217 -64.01 -20.78 -38.22
N GLN A 218 -63.99 -20.91 -36.89
CA GLN A 218 -65.22 -21.02 -36.08
C GLN A 218 -66.09 -19.76 -36.18
N MET A 219 -65.50 -18.56 -36.12
CA MET A 219 -66.21 -17.29 -36.32
C MET A 219 -66.85 -17.19 -37.71
N ALA A 220 -66.14 -17.62 -38.76
CA ALA A 220 -66.65 -17.61 -40.13
C ALA A 220 -67.81 -18.59 -40.31
N GLN A 221 -67.72 -19.79 -39.71
CA GLN A 221 -68.83 -20.76 -39.68
C GLN A 221 -70.04 -20.21 -38.92
N LEU A 222 -69.82 -19.57 -37.78
CA LEU A 222 -70.88 -18.97 -36.97
C LEU A 222 -71.54 -17.79 -37.69
N HIS A 223 -70.76 -16.95 -38.38
CA HIS A 223 -71.28 -15.88 -39.23
C HIS A 223 -72.15 -16.44 -40.37
N LYS A 224 -71.71 -17.53 -41.03
CA LYS A 224 -72.48 -18.21 -42.09
C LYS A 224 -73.81 -18.77 -41.56
N LEU A 225 -73.79 -19.39 -40.40
CA LEU A 225 -75.01 -19.87 -39.71
C LEU A 225 -75.96 -18.71 -39.35
N MET A 226 -75.42 -17.58 -38.91
CA MET A 226 -76.20 -16.38 -38.60
C MET A 226 -76.80 -15.75 -39.87
N THR A 227 -76.08 -15.72 -41.00
CA THR A 227 -76.59 -15.21 -42.28
C THR A 227 -77.65 -16.14 -42.90
N GLU A 228 -77.50 -17.46 -42.77
CA GLU A 228 -78.53 -18.43 -43.19
C GLU A 228 -79.78 -18.38 -42.31
N LYS A 229 -79.66 -18.09 -41.00
CA LYS A 229 -80.82 -17.99 -40.09
C LYS A 229 -81.53 -16.64 -40.09
N PHE A 230 -80.87 -15.54 -40.42
CA PHE A 230 -81.44 -14.19 -40.33
C PHE A 230 -81.56 -13.45 -41.69
N GLY A 231 -80.98 -13.96 -42.78
CA GLY A 231 -81.10 -13.38 -44.13
C GLY A 231 -82.30 -13.86 -44.95
N GLY A 232 -83.17 -14.69 -44.36
CA GLY A 232 -84.41 -15.17 -44.97
C GLY A 232 -85.64 -14.52 -44.34
N ILE A 233 -85.79 -13.21 -44.52
CA ILE A 233 -87.08 -12.49 -44.46
C ILE A 233 -87.14 -11.59 -45.68
#